data_AF-A0A1I8HZY4-F1
#
_entry.id   AF-A0A1I8HZY4-F1
#
_cell.length_a   1.000
_cell.length_b   1.000
_cell.length_c   1.000
_cell.angle_alpha   90.00
_cell.angle_beta   90.00
_cell.angle_gamma   90.00
#
_symmetry.space_group_name_H-M   'P 1'
#
loop_
_entity.id
_entity.type
_entity.pdbx_description
1 polymer ?
#
loop_
_entity_poly.entity_id
_entity_poly.type
_entity_poly.pdbx_seq_one_letter_code
_entity_poly.pdbx_strand_id
1 'polypeptide(L)'
;MLRLLSICVVVGAAGAAPFIDPAAPEYGNEIEGDMIEPFKGAFSGLLNTANRWPGGVIVYRLDSSLPSTTRDKVRTAMTNVNRETGNCIKFREATSNDGSRYVLIRPGSGCSATVGYWGRITYVNLSTSCSVGNIMHEFQHTLGVYHQQSRPDRDNYVTIALENPFVEDPAAPEYGNEIEGDMIEPFKGAFSGLLNTANRWPGGVIVYRLDSSLPSSTRDKVRTAMTNVNRETGNCIKFRQASSSDGSRYVLIRPGSGCSATVGYWGRTTYVNLSTRCSVGNIMHEFQHSLGVYHQQSRPDRDSYVSIALENVRSGYEHNFNKKSSSQVGTYNVRYDFGSQMHYGLTAFSKNGQRTIVPKPGAVPDGVVIGQRSRMAAGDVAILKAMYRC
;
A
#
# COMPACT_ATOMS: atom_id res chain seq x y z
N MET A 1 19.71 -21.08 3.82
CA MET A 1 20.70 -20.22 3.13
C MET A 1 20.16 -19.84 1.75
N LEU A 2 19.34 -18.78 1.67
CA LEU A 2 18.90 -18.23 0.38
C LEU A 2 19.96 -17.23 -0.13
N ARG A 3 20.27 -17.29 -1.43
CA ARG A 3 21.22 -16.39 -2.08
C ARG A 3 20.65 -14.96 -2.18
N LEU A 4 21.36 -13.98 -1.61
CA LEU A 4 21.11 -12.52 -1.61
C LEU A 4 21.13 -11.83 -3.00
N LEU A 5 21.04 -12.60 -4.10
CA LEU A 5 21.32 -12.12 -5.46
C LEU A 5 20.18 -11.31 -6.11
N SER A 6 18.97 -11.30 -5.55
CA SER A 6 17.78 -10.74 -6.23
C SER A 6 17.50 -9.25 -5.98
N ILE A 7 18.42 -8.50 -5.35
CA ILE A 7 18.24 -7.05 -5.09
C ILE A 7 18.53 -6.18 -6.34
N CYS A 8 18.92 -6.78 -7.48
CA CYS A 8 19.57 -6.04 -8.58
C CYS A 8 18.88 -5.95 -9.97
N VAL A 9 17.65 -6.44 -10.24
CA VAL A 9 17.08 -6.39 -11.62
C VAL A 9 15.55 -6.14 -11.69
N VAL A 10 15.09 -5.43 -12.73
CA VAL A 10 13.70 -4.97 -13.06
C VAL A 10 13.17 -5.67 -14.35
N VAL A 11 11.83 -5.60 -14.61
CA VAL A 11 11.02 -5.81 -15.87
C VAL A 11 10.21 -7.14 -15.89
N GLY A 12 8.94 -7.34 -16.36
CA GLY A 12 7.80 -6.53 -16.91
C GLY A 12 6.63 -7.40 -17.52
N ALA A 13 5.38 -6.86 -17.63
CA ALA A 13 4.18 -7.09 -18.53
C ALA A 13 3.50 -8.51 -18.76
N ALA A 14 2.24 -8.77 -19.24
CA ALA A 14 0.90 -8.14 -19.44
C ALA A 14 -0.19 -9.20 -19.92
N GLY A 15 -1.50 -8.83 -19.99
CA GLY A 15 -2.67 -9.53 -20.65
C GLY A 15 -3.68 -10.25 -19.71
N ALA A 16 -5.02 -10.41 -19.90
CA ALA A 16 -6.12 -9.90 -20.78
C ALA A 16 -7.52 -10.16 -20.08
N ALA A 17 -8.65 -9.57 -20.53
CA ALA A 17 -9.95 -9.46 -19.79
C ALA A 17 -11.21 -10.13 -20.44
N PRO A 18 -12.33 -10.39 -19.68
CA PRO A 18 -13.69 -10.23 -20.26
C PRO A 18 -14.89 -9.88 -19.30
N PHE A 19 -15.89 -9.14 -19.82
CA PHE A 19 -17.37 -9.09 -19.50
C PHE A 19 -18.02 -8.28 -18.31
N ILE A 20 -18.45 -7.03 -18.58
CA ILE A 20 -19.09 -6.05 -17.65
C ILE A 20 -20.50 -6.46 -17.14
N ASP A 21 -20.78 -6.29 -15.84
CA ASP A 21 -22.13 -6.37 -15.22
C ASP A 21 -22.90 -5.03 -15.40
N PRO A 22 -24.10 -5.02 -16.01
CA PRO A 22 -24.85 -3.79 -16.31
C PRO A 22 -25.47 -3.08 -15.09
N ALA A 23 -25.53 -3.69 -13.89
CA ALA A 23 -26.19 -3.12 -12.71
C ALA A 23 -25.28 -2.25 -11.82
N ALA A 24 -23.96 -2.28 -12.02
CA ALA A 24 -22.99 -1.53 -11.23
C ALA A 24 -21.86 -0.98 -12.13
N PRO A 25 -21.86 0.34 -12.42
CA PRO A 25 -20.96 0.91 -13.43
C PRO A 25 -19.46 0.91 -13.05
N GLU A 26 -19.12 0.55 -11.80
CA GLU A 26 -17.74 0.40 -11.28
C GLU A 26 -17.18 -1.03 -11.41
N TYR A 27 -18.01 -2.04 -11.72
CA TYR A 27 -17.55 -3.44 -11.82
C TYR A 27 -17.20 -3.85 -13.25
N GLY A 28 -16.38 -3.01 -13.90
CA GLY A 28 -15.93 -3.18 -15.29
C GLY A 28 -14.80 -4.21 -15.46
N ASN A 29 -14.19 -4.19 -16.65
CA ASN A 29 -13.07 -5.07 -17.02
C ASN A 29 -11.69 -4.52 -16.62
N GLU A 30 -11.64 -3.37 -15.94
CA GLU A 30 -10.39 -2.77 -15.48
C GLU A 30 -9.87 -3.51 -14.24
N ILE A 31 -8.64 -3.22 -13.79
CA ILE A 31 -8.07 -3.85 -12.59
C ILE A 31 -8.92 -3.42 -11.40
N GLU A 32 -9.37 -4.37 -10.60
CA GLU A 32 -10.36 -4.09 -9.56
C GLU A 32 -11.58 -3.34 -10.14
N GLY A 33 -12.06 -3.71 -11.33
CA GLY A 33 -13.29 -3.17 -11.90
C GLY A 33 -13.20 -1.78 -12.52
N ASP A 34 -12.46 -0.86 -11.90
CA ASP A 34 -12.48 0.57 -12.16
C ASP A 34 -11.08 1.25 -12.08
N MET A 35 -9.99 0.50 -11.84
CA MET A 35 -8.64 1.09 -11.79
C MET A 35 -7.79 0.78 -13.01
N ILE A 36 -7.10 1.82 -13.49
CA ILE A 36 -6.11 1.73 -14.58
C ILE A 36 -4.70 1.74 -13.97
N GLU A 37 -4.02 0.59 -13.88
CA GLU A 37 -2.64 0.50 -13.36
C GLU A 37 -1.55 0.62 -14.45
N PRO A 38 -0.40 1.27 -14.16
CA PRO A 38 0.67 1.45 -15.13
C PRO A 38 1.84 0.43 -15.10
N PHE A 39 1.95 -0.52 -14.14
CA PHE A 39 3.05 -1.51 -14.11
C PHE A 39 2.65 -2.89 -13.51
N LYS A 40 3.17 -4.00 -14.07
CA LYS A 40 3.08 -5.40 -13.56
C LYS A 40 4.48 -5.93 -13.18
N GLY A 41 4.68 -6.39 -11.92
CA GLY A 41 5.86 -7.14 -11.45
C GLY A 41 5.91 -7.27 -9.91
N ALA A 42 6.23 -8.46 -9.37
CA ALA A 42 6.24 -8.77 -7.92
C ALA A 42 7.67 -8.85 -7.36
N PHE A 43 7.96 -8.10 -6.29
CA PHE A 43 9.23 -8.12 -5.56
C PHE A 43 8.98 -8.04 -4.04
N SER A 44 9.83 -8.66 -3.21
CA SER A 44 9.76 -8.62 -1.73
C SER A 44 10.49 -7.43 -1.09
N GLY A 45 11.03 -6.51 -1.89
CA GLY A 45 11.79 -5.34 -1.43
C GLY A 45 11.02 -4.04 -1.60
N LEU A 46 11.36 -3.02 -0.81
CA LEU A 46 10.79 -1.68 -0.93
C LEU A 46 10.87 -1.17 -2.37
N LEU A 47 9.69 -0.93 -2.96
CA LEU A 47 9.55 -0.32 -4.28
C LEU A 47 9.84 1.19 -4.25
N ASN A 48 9.63 1.84 -3.10
CA ASN A 48 9.98 3.25 -2.88
C ASN A 48 11.50 3.43 -2.72
N THR A 49 12.14 4.01 -3.72
CA THR A 49 13.59 4.29 -3.69
C THR A 49 13.98 5.34 -2.64
N ALA A 50 13.06 6.22 -2.22
CA ALA A 50 13.32 7.21 -1.17
C ALA A 50 13.53 6.59 0.22
N ASN A 51 13.02 5.36 0.42
CA ASN A 51 13.17 4.61 1.67
C ASN A 51 14.28 3.57 1.59
N ARG A 52 15.13 3.62 0.55
CA ARG A 52 16.34 2.79 0.46
C ARG A 52 17.51 3.55 1.07
N TRP A 53 18.41 2.82 1.72
CA TRP A 53 19.64 3.42 2.24
C TRP A 53 20.47 4.01 1.09
N PRO A 54 20.81 5.31 1.14
CA PRO A 54 21.58 5.95 0.08
C PRO A 54 22.89 5.21 -0.20
N GLY A 55 23.10 4.83 -1.46
CA GLY A 55 24.30 4.11 -1.89
C GLY A 55 24.48 2.72 -1.28
N GLY A 56 23.43 2.11 -0.71
CA GLY A 56 23.52 0.81 -0.04
C GLY A 56 24.29 0.85 1.29
N VAL A 57 24.44 2.05 1.90
CA VAL A 57 25.19 2.22 3.14
C VAL A 57 24.25 2.37 4.32
N ILE A 58 24.17 1.37 5.20
CA ILE A 58 23.48 1.46 6.48
C ILE A 58 24.38 2.23 7.45
N VAL A 59 23.91 3.41 7.86
CA VAL A 59 24.57 4.19 8.93
C VAL A 59 24.03 3.70 10.27
N TYR A 60 24.89 3.26 11.17
CA TYR A 60 24.48 2.65 12.44
C TYR A 60 25.16 3.27 13.66
N ARG A 61 24.55 3.07 14.83
CA ARG A 61 25.15 3.32 16.15
C ARG A 61 24.83 2.13 17.05
N LEU A 62 25.82 1.68 17.83
CA LEU A 62 25.61 0.68 18.86
C LEU A 62 25.27 1.36 20.18
N ASP A 63 24.18 0.95 20.81
CA ASP A 63 23.88 1.36 22.17
C ASP A 63 24.93 0.79 23.13
N SER A 64 25.40 1.61 24.08
CA SER A 64 26.42 1.21 25.06
C SER A 64 25.94 0.10 26.00
N SER A 65 24.62 -0.07 26.16
CA SER A 65 24.01 -1.12 26.97
C SER A 65 23.98 -2.50 26.30
N LEU A 66 24.36 -2.61 25.02
CA LEU A 66 24.47 -3.91 24.35
C LEU A 66 25.62 -4.75 24.93
N PRO A 67 25.38 -6.02 25.30
CA PRO A 67 26.43 -6.93 25.75
C PRO A 67 27.56 -7.05 24.72
N SER A 68 28.80 -7.21 25.19
CA SER A 68 29.99 -7.39 24.33
C SER A 68 29.80 -8.55 23.35
N THR A 69 29.28 -9.69 23.83
CA THR A 69 28.99 -10.87 23.02
C THR A 69 27.99 -10.59 21.90
N THR A 70 26.93 -9.81 22.16
CA THR A 70 25.97 -9.38 21.14
C THR A 70 26.62 -8.42 20.13
N ARG A 71 27.48 -7.50 20.58
CA ARG A 71 28.22 -6.58 19.68
C ARG A 71 29.14 -7.33 18.72
N ASP A 72 29.76 -8.43 19.15
CA ASP A 72 30.60 -9.26 18.28
C ASP A 72 29.77 -10.04 17.25
N LYS A 73 28.59 -10.55 17.63
CA LYS A 73 27.64 -11.12 16.67
C LYS A 73 27.18 -10.09 15.64
N VAL A 74 26.92 -8.84 16.05
CA VAL A 74 26.55 -7.73 15.15
C VAL A 74 27.64 -7.44 14.12
N ARG A 75 28.91 -7.32 14.55
CA ARG A 75 30.05 -7.13 13.64
C ARG A 75 30.21 -8.28 12.66
N THR A 76 30.01 -9.51 13.13
CA THR A 76 30.05 -10.71 12.29
C THR A 76 28.94 -10.69 11.24
N ALA A 77 27.71 -10.35 11.63
CA ALA A 77 26.58 -10.22 10.72
C ALA A 77 26.81 -9.13 9.66
N MET A 78 27.33 -7.96 10.04
CA MET A 78 27.67 -6.89 9.09
C MET A 78 28.70 -7.36 8.05
N THR A 79 29.73 -8.08 8.50
CA THR A 79 30.77 -8.67 7.64
C THR A 79 30.17 -9.70 6.68
N ASN A 80 29.28 -10.55 7.17
CA ASN A 80 28.61 -11.57 6.36
C ASN A 80 27.70 -10.94 5.30
N VAL A 81 26.87 -9.95 5.66
CA VAL A 81 26.01 -9.22 4.70
C VAL A 81 26.85 -8.53 3.64
N ASN A 82 27.94 -7.86 4.02
CA ASN A 82 28.85 -7.21 3.09
C ASN A 82 29.45 -8.22 2.09
N ARG A 83 29.93 -9.37 2.59
CA ARG A 83 30.48 -10.45 1.76
C ARG A 83 29.44 -11.08 0.83
N GLU A 84 28.28 -11.43 1.35
CA GLU A 84 27.23 -12.14 0.59
C GLU A 84 26.53 -11.26 -0.44
N THR A 85 26.57 -9.94 -0.28
CA THR A 85 26.07 -8.96 -1.26
C THR A 85 27.14 -8.50 -2.24
N GLY A 86 28.34 -9.12 -2.24
CA GLY A 86 29.43 -8.73 -3.14
C GLY A 86 29.90 -7.28 -2.92
N ASN A 87 29.91 -6.81 -1.67
CA ASN A 87 30.24 -5.44 -1.24
C ASN A 87 29.25 -4.35 -1.68
N CYS A 88 28.07 -4.72 -2.18
CA CYS A 88 27.01 -3.78 -2.54
C CYS A 88 26.39 -3.12 -1.30
N ILE A 89 26.23 -3.88 -0.21
CA ILE A 89 25.75 -3.34 1.08
C ILE A 89 26.92 -3.11 2.01
N LYS A 90 26.97 -1.92 2.61
CA LYS A 90 28.03 -1.49 3.53
C LYS A 90 27.43 -0.96 4.82
N PHE A 91 28.22 -1.04 5.89
CA PHE A 91 27.88 -0.48 7.19
C PHE A 91 28.89 0.60 7.56
N ARG A 92 28.40 1.71 8.10
CA ARG A 92 29.25 2.82 8.57
C ARG A 92 28.74 3.30 9.93
N GLU A 93 29.66 3.52 10.86
CA GLU A 93 29.31 4.12 12.15
C GLU A 93 28.88 5.59 12.00
N ALA A 94 27.84 5.98 12.73
CA ALA A 94 27.24 7.29 12.67
C ALA A 94 28.15 8.35 13.30
N THR A 95 28.32 9.47 12.58
CA THR A 95 29.07 10.65 13.01
C THR A 95 28.12 11.78 13.42
N SER A 96 28.65 12.88 13.96
CA SER A 96 27.85 14.09 14.25
C SER A 96 27.14 14.66 13.01
N ASN A 97 27.73 14.53 11.83
CA ASN A 97 27.18 15.04 10.55
C ASN A 97 25.93 14.27 10.09
N ASP A 98 25.72 13.07 10.60
CA ASP A 98 24.56 12.24 10.24
C ASP A 98 23.26 12.71 10.91
N GLY A 99 23.37 13.55 11.95
CA GLY A 99 22.23 14.01 12.73
C GLY A 99 21.44 12.82 13.27
N SER A 100 20.16 12.74 12.92
CA SER A 100 19.27 11.62 13.28
C SER A 100 19.24 10.49 12.24
N ARG A 101 19.98 10.54 11.13
CA ARG A 101 19.83 9.62 9.99
C ARG A 101 20.62 8.31 10.14
N TYR A 102 20.36 7.56 11.21
CA TYR A 102 21.05 6.29 11.49
C TYR A 102 20.14 5.25 12.15
N VAL A 103 20.56 3.99 12.11
CA VAL A 103 19.95 2.88 12.87
C VAL A 103 20.61 2.79 14.24
N LEU A 104 19.82 2.89 15.30
CA LEU A 104 20.26 2.57 16.65
C LEU A 104 20.04 1.07 16.90
N ILE A 105 21.13 0.33 17.02
CA ILE A 105 21.12 -1.08 17.41
C ILE A 105 21.18 -1.12 18.94
N ARG A 106 20.16 -1.69 19.59
CA ARG A 106 19.97 -1.61 21.05
C ARG A 106 19.43 -2.91 21.65
N PRO A 107 19.50 -3.10 22.98
CA PRO A 107 18.88 -4.26 23.61
C PRO A 107 17.35 -4.29 23.41
N GLY A 108 16.80 -5.49 23.28
CA GLY A 108 15.36 -5.73 23.18
C GLY A 108 14.95 -7.11 23.72
N SER A 109 13.64 -7.37 23.74
CA SER A 109 13.06 -8.65 24.20
C SER A 109 13.14 -9.77 23.16
N GLY A 110 13.35 -9.43 21.89
CA GLY A 110 13.49 -10.35 20.76
C GLY A 110 14.45 -9.80 19.71
N CYS A 111 14.46 -10.43 18.53
CA CYS A 111 15.16 -9.90 17.36
C CYS A 111 14.13 -9.16 16.51
N SER A 112 14.30 -7.85 16.31
CA SER A 112 13.40 -7.08 15.47
C SER A 112 14.06 -5.84 14.85
N ALA A 113 13.59 -5.40 13.69
CA ALA A 113 14.20 -4.27 12.98
C ALA A 113 13.20 -3.40 12.24
N THR A 114 13.58 -2.13 12.10
CA THR A 114 12.82 -1.17 11.30
C THR A 114 12.98 -1.45 9.82
N VAL A 115 11.87 -1.50 9.09
CA VAL A 115 11.92 -1.76 7.65
C VAL A 115 12.34 -0.49 6.88
N GLY A 116 13.50 -0.52 6.25
CA GLY A 116 14.01 0.55 5.36
C GLY A 116 14.57 1.81 6.03
N TYR A 117 14.89 2.79 5.19
CA TYR A 117 15.41 4.11 5.55
C TYR A 117 14.30 5.14 5.70
N TRP A 118 14.37 5.97 6.75
CA TRP A 118 13.33 6.95 7.08
C TRP A 118 13.85 8.38 7.33
N GLY A 119 15.15 8.64 7.11
CA GLY A 119 15.73 9.96 7.38
C GLY A 119 15.71 10.39 8.85
N ARG A 120 15.50 9.45 9.77
CA ARG A 120 15.46 9.63 11.24
C ARG A 120 16.01 8.40 11.94
N ILE A 121 16.07 8.46 13.27
CA ILE A 121 16.56 7.32 14.06
C ILE A 121 15.56 6.19 13.90
N THR A 122 16.07 5.05 13.49
CA THR A 122 15.34 3.78 13.35
C THR A 122 16.02 2.74 14.22
N TYR A 123 15.36 1.61 14.48
CA TYR A 123 15.80 0.68 15.52
C TYR A 123 16.03 -0.72 15.00
N VAL A 124 17.08 -1.35 15.51
CA VAL A 124 17.25 -2.80 15.53
C VAL A 124 17.32 -3.20 16.99
N ASN A 125 16.34 -3.96 17.45
CA ASN A 125 16.26 -4.48 18.80
C ASN A 125 16.84 -5.89 18.82
N LEU A 126 17.77 -6.16 19.73
CA LEU A 126 18.42 -7.47 19.85
C LEU A 126 18.36 -7.99 21.27
N SER A 127 17.82 -9.18 21.46
CA SER A 127 18.01 -9.98 22.66
C SER A 127 19.38 -10.69 22.64
N THR A 128 19.77 -11.28 23.76
CA THR A 128 21.00 -12.11 23.85
C THR A 128 20.88 -13.43 23.09
N SER A 129 19.64 -13.91 22.86
CA SER A 129 19.36 -15.15 22.12
C SER A 129 19.47 -14.99 20.61
N CYS A 130 19.45 -13.76 20.07
CA CYS A 130 19.66 -13.53 18.64
C CYS A 130 21.00 -14.12 18.18
N SER A 131 20.92 -15.02 17.19
CA SER A 131 22.09 -15.58 16.50
C SER A 131 22.62 -14.58 15.46
N VAL A 132 23.80 -14.87 14.89
CA VAL A 132 24.31 -14.10 13.74
C VAL A 132 23.32 -14.16 12.57
N GLY A 133 22.65 -15.30 12.37
CA GLY A 133 21.63 -15.46 11.34
C GLY A 133 20.42 -14.55 11.55
N ASN A 134 19.92 -14.45 12.78
CA ASN A 134 18.80 -13.55 13.11
C ASN A 134 19.22 -12.09 12.90
N ILE A 135 20.43 -11.70 13.30
CA ILE A 135 20.90 -10.31 13.07
C ILE A 135 21.05 -10.00 11.57
N MET A 136 21.48 -10.97 10.76
CA MET A 136 21.50 -10.82 9.30
C MET A 136 20.09 -10.65 8.73
N HIS A 137 19.11 -11.40 9.25
CA HIS A 137 17.69 -11.22 8.94
C HIS A 137 17.25 -9.79 9.23
N GLU A 138 17.51 -9.28 10.44
CA GLU A 138 17.17 -7.91 10.85
C GLU A 138 17.80 -6.83 9.94
N PHE A 139 18.99 -7.08 9.42
CA PHE A 139 19.60 -6.21 8.42
C PHE A 139 18.90 -6.25 7.07
N GLN A 140 18.30 -7.38 6.67
CA GLN A 140 17.46 -7.44 5.49
C GLN A 140 16.21 -6.55 5.64
N HIS A 141 15.58 -6.55 6.81
CA HIS A 141 14.50 -5.59 7.12
C HIS A 141 15.00 -4.15 7.06
N THR A 142 16.14 -3.86 7.67
CA THR A 142 16.77 -2.52 7.59
C THR A 142 17.00 -2.05 6.15
N LEU A 143 17.27 -2.98 5.22
CA LEU A 143 17.41 -2.72 3.77
C LEU A 143 16.07 -2.58 3.03
N GLY A 144 14.95 -2.87 3.68
CA GLY A 144 13.61 -2.78 3.11
C GLY A 144 13.06 -4.09 2.57
N VAL A 145 13.56 -5.24 3.05
CA VAL A 145 13.04 -6.56 2.65
C VAL A 145 11.95 -6.97 3.64
N TYR A 146 10.79 -7.39 3.12
CA TYR A 146 9.73 -8.03 3.90
C TYR A 146 9.87 -9.55 3.81
N HIS A 147 9.22 -10.27 4.72
CA HIS A 147 9.25 -11.73 4.67
C HIS A 147 8.61 -12.30 3.39
N GLN A 148 9.08 -13.48 2.99
CA GLN A 148 8.68 -14.11 1.71
C GLN A 148 7.20 -14.53 1.71
N GLN A 149 6.63 -14.89 2.86
CA GLN A 149 5.21 -15.22 2.97
C GLN A 149 4.27 -14.02 2.74
N SER A 150 4.81 -12.80 2.72
CA SER A 150 4.07 -11.57 2.43
C SER A 150 4.14 -11.15 0.96
N ARG A 151 4.70 -12.01 0.11
CA ARG A 151 4.70 -11.78 -1.34
C ARG A 151 3.28 -11.82 -1.92
N PRO A 152 2.95 -10.95 -2.88
CA PRO A 152 1.66 -10.98 -3.57
C PRO A 152 1.38 -12.30 -4.31
N ASP A 153 2.43 -13.00 -4.76
CA ASP A 153 2.32 -14.28 -5.47
C ASP A 153 2.47 -15.50 -4.56
N ARG A 154 2.51 -15.31 -3.22
CA ARG A 154 2.72 -16.37 -2.24
C ARG A 154 1.76 -17.55 -2.41
N ASP A 155 0.48 -17.26 -2.65
CA ASP A 155 -0.58 -18.28 -2.72
C ASP A 155 -0.42 -19.22 -3.93
N ASN A 156 0.47 -18.89 -4.88
CA ASN A 156 0.87 -19.79 -5.96
C ASN A 156 1.88 -20.87 -5.53
N TYR A 157 2.51 -20.72 -4.37
CA TYR A 157 3.63 -21.58 -3.94
C TYR A 157 3.38 -22.26 -2.59
N VAL A 158 2.66 -21.61 -1.68
CA VAL A 158 2.40 -22.15 -0.34
C VAL A 158 0.97 -21.85 0.12
N THR A 159 0.35 -22.82 0.78
CA THR A 159 -0.97 -22.68 1.43
C THR A 159 -0.76 -22.47 2.93
N ILE A 160 -1.41 -21.46 3.50
CA ILE A 160 -1.34 -21.21 4.95
C ILE A 160 -2.41 -22.04 5.66
N ALA A 161 -1.96 -22.96 6.52
CA ALA A 161 -2.83 -23.75 7.38
C ALA A 161 -3.34 -22.90 8.56
N LEU A 162 -4.39 -22.11 8.33
CA LEU A 162 -5.01 -21.24 9.34
C LEU A 162 -5.78 -22.01 10.42
N GLU A 163 -6.07 -23.29 10.18
CA GLU A 163 -6.83 -24.15 11.10
C GLU A 163 -5.94 -24.85 12.14
N ASN A 164 -4.62 -24.74 12.03
CA ASN A 164 -3.72 -25.29 13.04
C ASN A 164 -3.76 -24.44 14.30
N PRO A 165 -3.92 -25.05 15.50
CA PRO A 165 -3.80 -24.32 16.75
C PRO A 165 -2.43 -23.67 16.81
N PHE A 166 -2.39 -22.38 17.14
CA PHE A 166 -1.16 -21.65 17.38
C PHE A 166 -0.47 -22.25 18.60
N VAL A 167 0.57 -23.05 18.36
CA VAL A 167 1.50 -23.46 19.41
C VAL A 167 2.60 -22.42 19.40
N GLU A 168 2.62 -21.52 20.39
CA GLU A 168 3.80 -20.70 20.63
C GLU A 168 5.00 -21.62 20.81
N ASP A 169 6.03 -21.43 20.00
CA ASP A 169 7.34 -22.00 20.27
C ASP A 169 8.11 -20.99 21.15
N PRO A 170 8.17 -21.20 22.49
CA PRO A 170 8.86 -20.29 23.39
C PRO A 170 10.38 -20.24 23.16
N ALA A 171 10.94 -21.13 22.32
CA ALA A 171 12.36 -21.14 21.98
C ALA A 171 12.71 -20.27 20.75
N ALA A 172 11.73 -19.75 20.02
CA ALA A 172 11.95 -19.00 18.79
C ALA A 172 11.89 -17.46 19.02
N PRO A 173 13.04 -16.76 18.96
CA PRO A 173 13.15 -15.34 19.35
C PRO A 173 12.56 -14.35 18.34
N GLU A 174 12.00 -14.84 17.23
CA GLU A 174 11.39 -14.06 16.13
C GLU A 174 9.84 -14.02 16.23
N TYR A 175 9.21 -14.65 17.22
CA TYR A 175 7.73 -14.64 17.40
C TYR A 175 7.26 -13.55 18.38
N GLY A 176 7.74 -12.31 18.18
CA GLY A 176 7.38 -11.15 18.99
C GLY A 176 6.00 -10.55 18.65
N ASN A 177 5.67 -9.43 19.31
CA ASN A 177 4.45 -8.64 19.09
C ASN A 177 4.59 -7.63 17.92
N GLU A 178 5.70 -7.72 17.19
CA GLU A 178 6.06 -6.98 16.01
C GLU A 178 5.32 -7.52 14.76
N ILE A 179 5.34 -6.77 13.65
CA ILE A 179 4.67 -7.20 12.41
C ILE A 179 5.37 -8.46 11.90
N GLU A 180 4.59 -9.50 11.62
CA GLU A 180 5.11 -10.85 11.27
C GLU A 180 6.10 -11.45 12.31
N GLY A 181 6.12 -10.92 13.53
CA GLY A 181 6.94 -11.40 14.64
C GLY A 181 8.21 -10.60 14.93
N ASP A 182 8.80 -9.94 13.93
CA ASP A 182 10.14 -9.30 14.02
C ASP A 182 10.26 -7.95 13.25
N MET A 183 9.23 -7.48 12.53
CA MET A 183 9.32 -6.20 11.81
C MET A 183 8.72 -5.03 12.60
N ILE A 184 9.53 -3.98 12.74
CA ILE A 184 9.13 -2.70 13.33
C ILE A 184 8.77 -1.74 12.21
N GLU A 185 7.48 -1.51 11.97
CA GLU A 185 7.10 -0.32 11.19
C GLU A 185 7.01 0.88 12.14
N PRO A 186 7.65 2.01 11.81
CA PRO A 186 7.73 3.13 12.74
C PRO A 186 6.42 3.93 12.83
N PHE A 187 5.34 3.37 12.27
CA PHE A 187 3.94 3.75 12.42
C PHE A 187 3.10 2.46 12.37
N LYS A 188 2.33 2.14 13.42
CA LYS A 188 1.50 0.91 13.52
C LYS A 188 0.17 1.07 12.74
N GLY A 189 -0.23 0.03 11.98
CA GLY A 189 -1.55 -0.14 11.29
C GLY A 189 -1.46 0.02 9.76
N ALA A 190 -2.38 -0.56 8.94
CA ALA A 190 -2.19 -0.93 7.50
C ALA A 190 -3.29 -0.50 6.46
N PHE A 191 -3.19 0.52 5.56
CA PHE A 191 -4.33 1.07 4.74
C PHE A 191 -4.02 1.31 3.24
N SER A 192 -4.94 1.94 2.49
CA SER A 192 -5.10 1.91 1.02
C SER A 192 -4.41 3.01 0.18
N GLY A 193 -3.67 3.96 0.75
CA GLY A 193 -3.15 5.12 -0.01
C GLY A 193 -1.71 4.96 -0.53
N LEU A 194 -1.42 5.46 -1.75
CA LEU A 194 -0.11 5.37 -2.40
C LEU A 194 1.04 5.90 -1.52
N LEU A 195 2.01 5.05 -1.21
CA LEU A 195 3.19 5.43 -0.43
C LEU A 195 4.18 6.32 -1.21
N ASN A 196 4.25 6.16 -2.53
CA ASN A 196 5.15 6.97 -3.36
C ASN A 196 4.61 8.40 -3.52
N THR A 197 5.29 9.36 -2.91
CA THR A 197 4.91 10.79 -2.97
C THR A 197 5.09 11.40 -4.36
N ALA A 198 5.98 10.84 -5.21
CA ALA A 198 6.15 11.28 -6.59
C ALA A 198 4.89 11.01 -7.44
N ASN A 199 4.05 10.06 -7.00
CA ASN A 199 2.80 9.71 -7.66
C ASN A 199 1.57 10.40 -7.04
N ARG A 200 1.79 11.45 -6.25
CA ARG A 200 0.70 12.29 -5.70
C ARG A 200 0.63 13.60 -6.45
N TRP A 201 -0.58 14.16 -6.54
CA TRP A 201 -0.76 15.46 -7.18
C TRP A 201 -0.04 16.56 -6.40
N PRO A 202 0.83 17.37 -7.02
CA PRO A 202 1.52 18.44 -6.30
C PRO A 202 0.53 19.36 -5.56
N GLY A 203 0.70 19.48 -4.24
CA GLY A 203 -0.13 20.31 -3.38
C GLY A 203 -1.60 19.86 -3.23
N GLY A 204 -1.93 18.61 -3.57
CA GLY A 204 -3.32 18.12 -3.51
C GLY A 204 -4.24 18.75 -4.56
N VAL A 205 -3.66 19.28 -5.64
CA VAL A 205 -4.41 19.94 -6.72
C VAL A 205 -4.50 19.01 -7.92
N ILE A 206 -5.69 18.44 -8.17
CA ILE A 206 -5.95 17.74 -9.43
C ILE A 206 -6.10 18.80 -10.53
N VAL A 207 -5.16 18.79 -11.48
CA VAL A 207 -5.27 19.57 -12.71
C VAL A 207 -6.10 18.75 -13.70
N TYR A 208 -7.19 19.30 -14.23
CA TYR A 208 -8.13 18.55 -15.07
C TYR A 208 -8.48 19.25 -16.38
N ARG A 209 -8.90 18.45 -17.36
CA ARG A 209 -9.56 18.90 -18.59
C ARG A 209 -10.81 18.06 -18.81
N LEU A 210 -11.90 18.69 -19.23
CA LEU A 210 -13.12 18.00 -19.64
C LEU A 210 -13.09 17.80 -21.16
N ASP A 211 -13.21 16.55 -21.60
CA ASP A 211 -13.40 16.24 -23.02
C ASP A 211 -14.70 16.88 -23.53
N SER A 212 -14.71 17.45 -24.74
CA SER A 212 -15.88 18.11 -25.34
C SER A 212 -17.05 17.16 -25.58
N SER A 213 -16.80 15.86 -25.70
CA SER A 213 -17.83 14.83 -25.88
C SER A 213 -18.57 14.43 -24.59
N LEU A 214 -18.13 14.88 -23.41
CA LEU A 214 -18.87 14.65 -22.17
C LEU A 214 -20.24 15.35 -22.20
N PRO A 215 -21.35 14.62 -21.94
CA PRO A 215 -22.69 15.21 -21.83
C PRO A 215 -22.76 16.30 -20.76
N SER A 216 -23.59 17.32 -20.99
CA SER A 216 -23.78 18.43 -20.04
C SER A 216 -24.18 17.94 -18.64
N SER A 217 -25.10 16.98 -18.57
CA SER A 217 -25.55 16.37 -17.30
C SER A 217 -24.40 15.68 -16.54
N THR A 218 -23.46 15.03 -17.24
CA THR A 218 -22.26 14.44 -16.61
C THR A 218 -21.30 15.53 -16.14
N ARG A 219 -21.14 16.62 -16.90
CA ARG A 219 -20.31 17.77 -16.47
C ARG A 219 -20.85 18.42 -15.19
N ASP A 220 -22.17 18.51 -15.04
CA ASP A 220 -22.79 19.02 -13.82
C ASP A 220 -22.46 18.14 -12.62
N LYS A 221 -22.61 16.82 -12.76
CA LYS A 221 -22.21 15.86 -11.71
C LYS A 221 -20.72 15.97 -11.37
N VAL A 222 -19.85 16.16 -12.36
CA VAL A 222 -18.41 16.37 -12.15
C VAL A 222 -18.16 17.63 -11.32
N ARG A 223 -18.81 18.75 -11.64
CA ARG A 223 -18.70 19.99 -10.87
C ARG A 223 -19.18 19.80 -9.42
N THR A 224 -20.31 19.12 -9.23
CA THR A 224 -20.82 18.79 -7.88
C THR A 224 -19.86 17.90 -7.10
N ALA A 225 -19.28 16.87 -7.74
CA ALA A 225 -18.30 15.99 -7.11
C ALA A 225 -17.04 16.74 -6.67
N MET A 226 -16.51 17.63 -7.52
CA MET A 226 -15.37 18.49 -7.17
C MET A 226 -15.68 19.36 -5.95
N THR A 227 -16.84 20.03 -5.93
CA THR A 227 -17.29 20.83 -4.78
C THR A 227 -17.45 20.00 -3.52
N ASN A 228 -18.00 18.79 -3.61
CA ASN A 228 -18.15 17.88 -2.47
C ASN A 228 -16.79 17.44 -1.92
N VAL A 229 -15.85 17.03 -2.78
CA VAL A 229 -14.49 16.66 -2.35
C VAL A 229 -13.77 17.84 -1.68
N ASN A 230 -13.87 19.05 -2.25
CA ASN A 230 -13.29 20.24 -1.63
C ASN A 230 -13.90 20.50 -0.24
N ARG A 231 -15.22 20.44 -0.12
CA ARG A 231 -15.93 20.67 1.14
C ARG A 231 -15.59 19.61 2.20
N GLU A 232 -15.70 18.33 1.86
CA GLU A 232 -15.51 17.20 2.78
C GLU A 232 -14.05 17.08 3.25
N THR A 233 -13.08 17.47 2.42
CA THR A 233 -11.66 17.51 2.81
C THR A 233 -11.26 18.82 3.49
N GLY A 234 -12.16 19.78 3.68
CA GLY A 234 -11.86 21.09 4.27
C GLY A 234 -10.89 21.92 3.42
N ASN A 235 -11.05 21.88 2.09
CA ASN A 235 -10.19 22.51 1.08
C ASN A 235 -8.75 21.97 1.02
N CYS A 236 -8.49 20.80 1.60
CA CYS A 236 -7.19 20.15 1.42
C CYS A 236 -6.98 19.72 -0.03
N ILE A 237 -7.97 19.07 -0.62
CA ILE A 237 -7.94 18.69 -2.03
C ILE A 237 -8.61 19.80 -2.83
N LYS A 238 -8.01 20.15 -3.98
CA LYS A 238 -8.48 21.21 -4.88
C LYS A 238 -8.50 20.74 -6.32
N PHE A 239 -9.28 21.41 -7.16
CA PHE A 239 -9.35 21.15 -8.60
C PHE A 239 -9.05 22.43 -9.36
N ARG A 240 -8.26 22.32 -10.43
CA ARG A 240 -7.94 23.44 -11.32
C ARG A 240 -8.03 23.01 -12.77
N GLN A 241 -8.61 23.83 -13.64
CA GLN A 241 -8.56 23.57 -15.08
C GLN A 241 -7.13 23.67 -15.60
N ALA A 242 -6.76 22.75 -16.49
CA ALA A 242 -5.46 22.72 -17.15
C ALA A 242 -5.27 23.95 -18.04
N SER A 243 -4.11 24.60 -17.92
CA SER A 243 -3.65 25.66 -18.81
C SER A 243 -2.58 25.14 -19.78
N SER A 244 -2.11 25.99 -20.69
CA SER A 244 -1.02 25.64 -21.62
C SER A 244 0.29 25.27 -20.89
N SER A 245 0.59 25.87 -19.73
CA SER A 245 1.81 25.61 -18.96
C SER A 245 1.84 24.22 -18.31
N ASP A 246 0.69 23.58 -18.16
CA ASP A 246 0.61 22.23 -17.60
C ASP A 246 1.08 21.15 -18.60
N GLY A 247 1.19 21.49 -19.90
CA GLY A 247 1.55 20.53 -20.95
C GLY A 247 0.58 19.35 -20.95
N SER A 248 1.08 18.13 -20.80
CA SER A 248 0.27 16.91 -20.70
C SER A 248 -0.07 16.50 -19.25
N ARG A 249 0.35 17.25 -18.23
CA ARG A 249 0.24 16.88 -16.80
C ARG A 249 -1.15 17.19 -16.21
N TYR A 250 -2.18 16.53 -16.70
CA TYR A 250 -3.56 16.71 -16.24
C TYR A 250 -4.36 15.41 -16.32
N VAL A 251 -5.47 15.33 -15.57
CA VAL A 251 -6.50 14.31 -15.73
C VAL A 251 -7.43 14.71 -16.87
N LEU A 252 -7.53 13.89 -17.91
CA LEU A 252 -8.57 14.02 -18.92
C LEU A 252 -9.82 13.26 -18.45
N ILE A 253 -10.87 14.00 -18.14
CA ILE A 253 -12.19 13.44 -17.82
C ILE A 253 -12.95 13.29 -19.13
N ARG A 254 -13.33 12.05 -19.48
CA ARG A 254 -13.91 11.72 -20.81
C ARG A 254 -15.03 10.68 -20.71
N PRO A 255 -15.85 10.49 -21.77
CA PRO A 255 -16.84 9.43 -21.79
C PRO A 255 -16.21 8.04 -21.67
N GLY A 256 -16.92 7.12 -21.00
CA GLY A 256 -16.54 5.72 -20.85
C GLY A 256 -17.76 4.79 -20.79
N SER A 257 -17.51 3.48 -20.87
CA SER A 257 -18.54 2.44 -20.69
C SER A 257 -18.98 2.25 -19.24
N GLY A 258 -18.11 2.61 -18.29
CA GLY A 258 -18.33 2.57 -16.84
C GLY A 258 -17.75 3.81 -16.15
N CYS A 259 -17.54 3.73 -14.84
CA CYS A 259 -16.78 4.70 -14.05
C CYS A 259 -15.40 4.07 -13.77
N SER A 260 -14.32 4.77 -14.13
CA SER A 260 -12.96 4.30 -13.84
C SER A 260 -11.94 5.44 -13.84
N ALA A 261 -10.82 5.24 -13.14
CA ALA A 261 -9.76 6.22 -13.02
C ALA A 261 -8.36 5.60 -13.00
N THR A 262 -7.38 6.38 -13.47
CA THR A 262 -5.97 6.07 -13.23
C THR A 262 -5.61 6.38 -11.78
N VAL A 263 -4.91 5.45 -11.11
CA VAL A 263 -4.51 5.67 -9.72
C VAL A 263 -3.28 6.58 -9.64
N GLY A 264 -3.44 7.74 -9.01
CA GLY A 264 -2.37 8.71 -8.75
C GLY A 264 -1.94 9.58 -9.94
N TYR A 265 -0.89 10.36 -9.70
CA TYR A 265 -0.23 11.27 -10.64
C TYR A 265 0.98 10.61 -11.30
N TRP A 266 1.20 10.88 -12.59
CA TRP A 266 2.26 10.22 -13.38
C TRP A 266 3.10 11.17 -14.23
N GLY A 267 2.97 12.49 -14.03
CA GLY A 267 3.71 13.47 -14.85
C GLY A 267 3.30 13.49 -16.32
N ARG A 268 2.19 12.87 -16.68
CA ARG A 268 1.60 12.79 -18.02
C ARG A 268 0.08 12.78 -17.92
N THR A 269 -0.60 12.70 -19.06
CA THR A 269 -2.06 12.66 -19.08
C THR A 269 -2.54 11.35 -18.48
N THR A 270 -3.42 11.46 -17.49
CA THR A 270 -4.14 10.33 -16.89
C THR A 270 -5.63 10.47 -17.18
N TYR A 271 -6.41 9.44 -16.92
CA TYR A 271 -7.80 9.38 -17.37
C TYR A 271 -8.77 9.14 -16.23
N VAL A 272 -9.91 9.82 -16.30
CA VAL A 272 -11.14 9.45 -15.60
C VAL A 272 -12.20 9.21 -16.68
N ASN A 273 -12.67 7.98 -16.79
CA ASN A 273 -13.72 7.59 -17.74
C ASN A 273 -15.07 7.59 -17.02
N LEU A 274 -16.06 8.27 -17.59
CA LEU A 274 -17.38 8.39 -16.99
C LEU A 274 -18.47 8.01 -17.99
N SER A 275 -19.27 7.01 -17.63
CA SER A 275 -20.57 6.79 -18.26
C SER A 275 -21.62 7.77 -17.73
N THR A 276 -22.73 7.92 -18.43
CA THR A 276 -23.88 8.74 -17.97
C THR A 276 -24.53 8.20 -16.70
N ARG A 277 -24.32 6.90 -16.40
CA ARG A 277 -24.80 6.21 -15.19
C ARG A 277 -23.97 6.52 -13.95
N CYS A 278 -22.77 7.07 -14.09
CA CYS A 278 -21.98 7.49 -12.94
C CYS A 278 -22.73 8.57 -12.13
N SER A 279 -22.92 8.31 -10.84
CA SER A 279 -23.46 9.26 -9.88
C SER A 279 -22.38 10.23 -9.41
N VAL A 280 -22.77 11.26 -8.67
CA VAL A 280 -21.82 12.17 -8.00
C VAL A 280 -20.87 11.39 -7.09
N GLY A 281 -21.38 10.41 -6.35
CA GLY A 281 -20.56 9.55 -5.50
C GLY A 281 -19.59 8.67 -6.28
N ASN A 282 -19.99 8.11 -7.43
CA ASN A 282 -19.03 7.37 -8.27
C ASN A 282 -17.89 8.31 -8.72
N ILE A 283 -18.20 9.54 -9.15
CA ILE A 283 -17.18 10.49 -9.58
C ILE A 283 -16.25 10.91 -8.42
N MET A 284 -16.79 11.07 -7.21
CA MET A 284 -15.98 11.32 -6.01
C MET A 284 -15.03 10.15 -5.71
N HIS A 285 -15.47 8.91 -5.90
CA HIS A 285 -14.65 7.70 -5.80
C HIS A 285 -13.52 7.70 -6.84
N GLU A 286 -13.83 8.02 -8.11
CA GLU A 286 -12.81 8.15 -9.17
C GLU A 286 -11.77 9.24 -8.90
N PHE A 287 -12.16 10.33 -8.22
CA PHE A 287 -11.20 11.35 -7.79
C PHE A 287 -10.29 10.85 -6.67
N GLN A 288 -10.77 10.02 -5.75
CA GLN A 288 -9.91 9.38 -4.75
C GLN A 288 -8.88 8.45 -5.39
N HIS A 289 -9.25 7.68 -6.40
CA HIS A 289 -8.29 6.94 -7.23
C HIS A 289 -7.27 7.89 -7.89
N SER A 290 -7.72 8.96 -8.54
CA SER A 290 -6.83 9.95 -9.14
C SER A 290 -5.85 10.59 -8.13
N LEU A 291 -6.23 10.66 -6.85
CA LEU A 291 -5.40 11.14 -5.74
C LEU A 291 -4.45 10.06 -5.19
N GLY A 292 -4.58 8.82 -5.62
CA GLY A 292 -3.71 7.71 -5.24
C GLY A 292 -4.28 6.77 -4.18
N VAL A 293 -5.60 6.73 -3.99
CA VAL A 293 -6.25 5.82 -3.04
C VAL A 293 -6.71 4.57 -3.77
N TYR A 294 -6.33 3.40 -3.28
CA TYR A 294 -6.82 2.11 -3.74
C TYR A 294 -8.06 1.69 -2.95
N HIS A 295 -8.72 0.62 -3.39
CA HIS A 295 -9.85 0.10 -2.66
C HIS A 295 -9.52 -0.38 -1.25
N GLN A 296 -10.51 -0.24 -0.38
CA GLN A 296 -10.46 -0.62 1.02
C GLN A 296 -10.32 -2.16 1.20
N GLN A 297 -11.03 -2.96 0.39
CA GLN A 297 -10.92 -4.43 0.47
C GLN A 297 -9.60 -4.99 -0.08
N SER A 298 -8.79 -4.14 -0.71
CA SER A 298 -7.48 -4.49 -1.27
C SER A 298 -6.35 -4.14 -0.30
N ARG A 299 -6.66 -3.68 0.92
CA ARG A 299 -5.65 -3.43 1.95
C ARG A 299 -4.84 -4.69 2.31
N PRO A 300 -3.56 -4.53 2.68
CA PRO A 300 -2.75 -5.66 3.14
C PRO A 300 -3.35 -6.40 4.35
N ASP A 301 -4.02 -5.67 5.26
CA ASP A 301 -4.62 -6.16 6.50
C ASP A 301 -6.09 -6.61 6.37
N ARG A 302 -6.67 -6.59 5.16
CA ARG A 302 -8.11 -6.79 4.97
C ARG A 302 -8.62 -8.13 5.53
N ASP A 303 -7.80 -9.18 5.54
CA ASP A 303 -8.19 -10.53 6.01
C ASP A 303 -8.55 -10.56 7.50
N SER A 304 -8.10 -9.57 8.29
CA SER A 304 -8.49 -9.38 9.69
C SER A 304 -9.92 -8.83 9.84
N TYR A 305 -10.52 -8.32 8.76
CA TYR A 305 -11.80 -7.60 8.77
C TYR A 305 -12.85 -8.25 7.87
N VAL A 306 -12.44 -8.83 6.75
CA VAL A 306 -13.31 -9.51 5.78
C VAL A 306 -12.66 -10.79 5.26
N SER A 307 -13.45 -11.80 4.94
CA SER A 307 -13.07 -12.95 4.11
C SER A 307 -13.54 -12.72 2.68
N ILE A 308 -12.81 -13.21 1.68
CA ILE A 308 -13.25 -13.23 0.29
C ILE A 308 -13.74 -14.63 -0.06
N ALA A 309 -15.01 -14.74 -0.45
CA ALA A 309 -15.63 -15.97 -0.93
C ALA A 309 -15.41 -16.07 -2.45
N LEU A 310 -14.20 -16.48 -2.85
CA LEU A 310 -13.80 -16.61 -4.27
C LEU A 310 -14.71 -17.57 -5.05
N GLU A 311 -15.28 -18.57 -4.37
CA GLU A 311 -16.27 -19.49 -4.92
C GLU A 311 -17.54 -18.80 -5.44
N ASN A 312 -17.87 -17.61 -4.94
CA ASN A 312 -19.00 -16.79 -5.41
C ASN A 312 -18.60 -15.79 -6.51
N VAL A 313 -17.31 -15.62 -6.80
CA VAL A 313 -16.81 -14.66 -7.80
C VAL A 313 -16.99 -15.21 -9.23
N ARG A 314 -17.32 -14.33 -10.17
CA ARG A 314 -17.35 -14.63 -11.62
C ARG A 314 -15.98 -15.07 -12.09
N SER A 315 -15.91 -16.15 -12.86
CA SER A 315 -14.64 -16.66 -13.38
C SER A 315 -13.91 -15.59 -14.21
N GLY A 316 -12.63 -15.37 -13.92
CA GLY A 316 -11.78 -14.35 -14.54
C GLY A 316 -11.73 -13.03 -13.78
N TYR A 317 -12.55 -12.84 -12.74
CA TYR A 317 -12.62 -11.61 -11.93
C TYR A 317 -11.96 -11.74 -10.54
N GLU A 318 -11.38 -12.89 -10.22
CA GLU A 318 -10.76 -13.18 -8.92
C GLU A 318 -9.64 -12.19 -8.59
N HIS A 319 -8.92 -11.73 -9.63
CA HIS A 319 -7.83 -10.77 -9.50
C HIS A 319 -8.26 -9.40 -8.92
N ASN A 320 -9.55 -9.05 -8.98
CA ASN A 320 -10.10 -7.83 -8.40
C ASN A 320 -10.15 -7.85 -6.87
N PHE A 321 -9.88 -9.00 -6.25
CA PHE A 321 -9.84 -9.17 -4.80
C PHE A 321 -8.41 -9.37 -4.29
N ASN A 322 -7.40 -9.22 -5.15
CA ASN A 322 -6.00 -9.29 -4.79
C ASN A 322 -5.65 -8.14 -3.83
N LYS A 323 -4.93 -8.47 -2.75
CA LYS A 323 -4.41 -7.45 -1.84
C LYS A 323 -3.29 -6.68 -2.53
N LYS A 324 -3.20 -5.39 -2.21
CA LYS A 324 -2.01 -4.58 -2.50
C LYS A 324 -0.91 -4.92 -1.52
N SER A 325 0.33 -4.80 -1.98
CA SER A 325 1.49 -4.94 -1.11
C SER A 325 1.59 -3.76 -0.13
N SER A 326 2.02 -4.04 1.09
CA SER A 326 2.41 -3.01 2.08
C SER A 326 3.50 -2.06 1.54
N SER A 327 4.25 -2.48 0.52
CA SER A 327 5.26 -1.63 -0.15
C SER A 327 4.66 -0.61 -1.13
N GLN A 328 3.44 -0.84 -1.61
CA GLN A 328 2.74 0.03 -2.57
C GLN A 328 1.77 0.97 -1.85
N VAL A 329 1.16 0.46 -0.78
CA VAL A 329 -0.06 0.99 -0.21
C VAL A 329 0.08 1.04 1.31
N GLY A 330 -0.13 2.25 1.83
CA GLY A 330 0.16 2.64 3.20
C GLY A 330 -1.04 3.27 3.90
N THR A 331 -0.85 3.50 5.19
CA THR A 331 -1.92 3.18 6.13
C THR A 331 -2.19 4.66 6.41
N TYR A 332 -1.32 5.41 7.11
CA TYR A 332 -1.60 6.77 7.60
C TYR A 332 -2.43 6.85 8.91
N ASN A 333 -2.30 5.91 9.86
CA ASN A 333 -2.93 5.85 11.22
C ASN A 333 -4.50 5.83 11.44
N VAL A 334 -5.34 5.75 10.41
CA VAL A 334 -6.78 5.38 10.27
C VAL A 334 -7.15 3.85 10.24
N ARG A 335 -8.14 3.41 11.03
CA ARG A 335 -8.58 1.99 11.05
C ARG A 335 -9.23 1.51 9.74
N TYR A 336 -9.45 0.19 9.60
CA TYR A 336 -10.25 -0.33 8.49
C TYR A 336 -11.68 0.22 8.55
N ASP A 337 -12.12 0.85 7.47
CA ASP A 337 -13.39 1.56 7.42
C ASP A 337 -14.37 0.84 6.48
N PHE A 338 -15.28 0.07 7.06
CA PHE A 338 -16.34 -0.61 6.33
C PHE A 338 -17.28 0.36 5.59
N GLY A 339 -17.39 1.60 6.06
CA GLY A 339 -18.20 2.65 5.44
C GLY A 339 -17.45 3.46 4.39
N SER A 340 -16.17 3.15 4.16
CA SER A 340 -15.34 3.80 3.14
C SER A 340 -16.04 3.77 1.79
N GLN A 341 -16.05 4.93 1.13
CA GLN A 341 -16.52 5.05 -0.24
C GLN A 341 -15.64 4.24 -1.21
N MET A 342 -14.42 3.90 -0.80
CA MET A 342 -13.47 3.04 -1.52
C MET A 342 -13.67 1.55 -1.19
N HIS A 343 -14.67 1.16 -0.42
CA HIS A 343 -15.00 -0.24 -0.19
C HIS A 343 -15.99 -0.74 -1.24
N TYR A 344 -15.75 -1.92 -1.80
CA TYR A 344 -16.75 -2.63 -2.60
C TYR A 344 -18.01 -3.00 -1.84
N GLY A 345 -19.11 -3.18 -2.57
CA GLY A 345 -20.30 -3.83 -2.03
C GLY A 345 -20.09 -5.31 -1.74
N LEU A 346 -20.92 -5.86 -0.84
CA LEU A 346 -20.78 -7.25 -0.37
C LEU A 346 -20.90 -8.31 -1.48
N THR A 347 -21.59 -7.99 -2.57
CA THR A 347 -21.87 -8.89 -3.71
C THR A 347 -21.08 -8.51 -4.97
N ALA A 348 -20.04 -7.68 -4.85
CA ALA A 348 -19.23 -7.24 -5.99
C ALA A 348 -18.73 -8.44 -6.81
N PHE A 349 -18.88 -8.40 -8.14
CA PHE A 349 -18.50 -9.49 -9.06
C PHE A 349 -19.08 -10.87 -8.74
N SER A 350 -20.20 -10.94 -8.02
CA SER A 350 -20.85 -12.20 -7.71
C SER A 350 -21.44 -12.87 -8.96
N LYS A 351 -21.27 -14.19 -9.10
CA LYS A 351 -21.90 -14.98 -10.17
C LYS A 351 -23.28 -15.51 -9.81
N ASN A 352 -23.65 -15.47 -8.53
CA ASN A 352 -24.84 -16.13 -7.99
C ASN A 352 -25.64 -15.22 -7.04
N GLY A 353 -25.32 -13.93 -6.99
CA GLY A 353 -25.95 -12.96 -6.09
C GLY A 353 -25.56 -13.10 -4.61
N GLN A 354 -24.76 -14.10 -4.25
CA GLN A 354 -24.25 -14.27 -2.89
C GLN A 354 -23.07 -13.34 -2.62
N ARG A 355 -22.73 -13.17 -1.34
CA ARG A 355 -21.63 -12.30 -0.92
C ARG A 355 -20.29 -12.85 -1.41
N THR A 356 -19.51 -12.00 -2.06
CA THR A 356 -18.10 -12.23 -2.39
C THR A 356 -17.18 -11.65 -1.32
N ILE A 357 -17.64 -10.63 -0.59
CA ILE A 357 -16.98 -10.08 0.59
C ILE A 357 -17.81 -10.40 1.83
N VAL A 358 -17.25 -11.15 2.76
CA VAL A 358 -17.91 -11.60 3.99
C VAL A 358 -17.24 -10.95 5.19
N PRO A 359 -17.85 -9.95 5.84
CA PRO A 359 -17.29 -9.35 7.05
C PRO A 359 -17.13 -10.37 8.17
N LYS A 360 -16.07 -10.23 8.97
CA LYS A 360 -15.91 -11.06 10.17
C LYS A 360 -17.05 -10.76 11.17
N PRO A 361 -17.49 -11.76 11.97
CA PRO A 361 -18.54 -11.56 12.95
C PRO A 361 -18.24 -10.38 13.90
N GLY A 362 -19.19 -9.46 14.06
CA GLY A 362 -19.06 -8.29 14.93
C GLY A 362 -18.08 -7.20 14.44
N ALA A 363 -17.47 -7.34 13.25
CA ALA A 363 -16.48 -6.38 12.77
C ALA A 363 -17.09 -5.10 12.20
N VAL A 364 -18.32 -5.17 11.66
CA VAL A 364 -19.01 -4.02 11.06
C VAL A 364 -19.69 -3.19 12.16
N PRO A 365 -19.34 -1.90 12.34
CA PRO A 365 -20.01 -1.07 13.32
C PRO A 365 -21.49 -0.83 12.99
N ASP A 366 -22.31 -0.60 14.02
CA ASP A 366 -23.74 -0.35 13.86
C ASP A 366 -24.02 0.84 12.94
N GLY A 367 -25.00 0.67 12.04
CA GLY A 367 -25.40 1.71 11.07
C GLY A 367 -24.44 1.92 9.90
N VAL A 368 -23.33 1.15 9.81
CA VAL A 368 -22.40 1.23 8.69
C VAL A 368 -22.87 0.37 7.52
N VAL A 369 -22.98 1.01 6.35
CA VAL A 369 -23.35 0.33 5.09
C VAL A 369 -22.10 0.16 4.22
N ILE A 370 -21.70 -1.09 4.00
CA ILE A 370 -20.58 -1.46 3.13
C ILE A 370 -20.96 -1.26 1.66
N GLY A 371 -20.07 -0.66 0.88
CA GLY A 371 -20.30 -0.40 -0.55
C GLY A 371 -21.11 0.87 -0.84
N GLN A 372 -21.28 1.76 0.14
CA GLN A 372 -21.98 3.02 -0.06
C GLN A 372 -21.25 3.93 -1.07
N ARG A 373 -22.03 4.73 -1.81
CA ARG A 373 -21.55 5.71 -2.81
C ARG A 373 -22.20 7.08 -2.62
N SER A 374 -22.37 7.50 -1.36
CA SER A 374 -23.06 8.74 -1.00
C SER A 374 -22.11 9.88 -0.65
N ARG A 375 -21.03 9.60 0.08
CA ARG A 375 -20.07 10.59 0.61
C ARG A 375 -18.76 9.93 1.03
N MET A 376 -17.70 10.71 1.21
CA MET A 376 -16.47 10.21 1.81
C MET A 376 -16.70 9.90 3.29
N ALA A 377 -16.25 8.73 3.73
CA ALA A 377 -16.23 8.40 5.13
C ALA A 377 -15.15 9.21 5.86
N ALA A 378 -15.22 9.25 7.19
CA ALA A 378 -14.19 9.90 7.98
C ALA A 378 -12.79 9.31 7.71
N GLY A 379 -12.72 8.00 7.44
CA GLY A 379 -11.48 7.34 7.08
C GLY A 379 -10.91 7.79 5.73
N ASP A 380 -11.76 7.94 4.71
CA ASP A 380 -11.39 8.43 3.37
C ASP A 380 -10.76 9.83 3.46
N VAL A 381 -11.42 10.74 4.19
CA VAL A 381 -10.94 12.11 4.40
C VAL A 381 -9.62 12.12 5.15
N ALA A 382 -9.49 11.31 6.22
CA ALA A 382 -8.27 11.24 7.00
C ALA A 382 -7.07 10.70 6.20
N ILE A 383 -7.27 9.72 5.31
CA ILE A 383 -6.25 9.22 4.39
C ILE A 383 -5.79 10.33 3.45
N LEU A 384 -6.71 11.02 2.79
CA LEU A 384 -6.36 12.11 1.89
C LEU A 384 -5.61 13.22 2.61
N LYS A 385 -6.06 13.57 3.82
CA LYS A 385 -5.41 14.60 4.63
C LYS A 385 -3.97 14.25 4.98
N ALA A 386 -3.75 13.03 5.45
CA ALA A 386 -2.42 12.53 5.74
C ALA A 386 -1.54 12.41 4.48
N MET A 387 -2.10 11.97 3.34
CA MET A 387 -1.38 11.87 2.08
C MET A 387 -0.90 13.24 1.56
N TYR A 388 -1.71 14.29 1.75
CA TYR A 388 -1.43 15.63 1.21
C TYR A 388 -0.98 16.65 2.26
N ARG A 389 -0.76 16.21 3.51
CA ARG A 389 -0.19 16.98 4.63
C ARG A 389 -1.01 18.23 4.97
N CYS A 390 -2.28 17.98 5.22
CA CYS A 390 -3.31 18.85 5.73
C CYS A 390 -4.14 17.99 6.74
#